data_AF-A0AB74M4U9-F1
#
_entry.id   AF-A0AB74M4U9-F1
#
_cell.length_a   1.000
_cell.length_b   1.000
_cell.length_c   1.000
_cell.angle_alpha   90.00
_cell.angle_beta   90.00
_cell.angle_gamma   90.00
#
_symmetry.space_group_name_H-M   'P 1'
#
loop_
_entity.id
_entity.type
_entity.pdbx_description
1 polymer ?
#
loop_
_entity_poly.entity_id
_entity_poly.type
_entity_poly.pdbx_seq_one_letter_code
_entity_poly.pdbx_strand_id
1 'polypeptide(L)'
;MSELLSVALVCAGTLLAQDCSRETALDVIVSPARTPMECIMHAQTMAAAAGLPGGDHRYLKVSCEHRRTEADPVVVVRRAS
;
A
#
# COMPACT_ATOMS: atom_id res chain seq x y z
N MET A 1 6.41 12.83 14.60
CA MET A 1 5.99 11.41 14.64
C MET A 1 5.87 10.96 13.20
N SER A 2 6.53 9.88 12.80
CA SER A 2 6.41 9.38 11.42
C SER A 2 5.00 8.83 11.23
N GLU A 3 4.18 9.55 10.48
CA GLU A 3 2.86 9.08 10.11
C GLU A 3 3.03 8.18 8.90
N LEU A 4 3.07 6.87 9.13
CA LEU A 4 3.06 5.87 8.07
C LEU A 4 1.62 5.48 7.77
N LEU A 5 1.40 5.06 6.53
CA LEU A 5 0.16 4.47 6.07
C LEU A 5 0.48 3.07 5.59
N SER A 6 -0.22 2.09 6.14
CA SER A 6 -0.30 0.78 5.53
C SER A 6 -1.41 0.83 4.48
N VAL A 7 -1.09 0.41 3.25
CA VAL A 7 -1.97 0.52 2.10
C VAL A 7 -2.04 -0.86 1.47
N ALA A 8 -3.20 -1.48 1.55
CA ALA A 8 -3.46 -2.74 0.87
C ALA A 8 -4.27 -2.49 -0.40
N LEU A 9 -3.72 -2.95 -1.51
CA LEU A 9 -4.34 -2.93 -2.84
C LEU A 9 -4.85 -4.34 -3.15
N VAL A 10 -6.15 -4.47 -3.40
CA VAL A 10 -6.74 -5.69 -3.93
C VAL A 10 -6.63 -5.63 -5.45
N CYS A 11 -5.79 -6.47 -6.03
CA CYS A 11 -5.45 -6.44 -7.44
C CYS A 11 -6.14 -7.58 -8.18
N ALA A 12 -6.48 -7.38 -9.46
CA ALA A 12 -6.93 -8.46 -10.34
C ALA A 12 -5.77 -9.40 -10.68
N GLY A 13 -6.01 -10.71 -10.71
CA GLY A 13 -4.99 -11.73 -10.98
C GLY A 13 -4.40 -11.68 -12.40
N THR A 14 -5.03 -10.97 -13.33
CA THR A 14 -4.53 -10.71 -14.68
C THR A 14 -3.57 -9.52 -14.75
N LEU A 15 -3.49 -8.70 -13.69
CA LEU A 15 -2.61 -7.54 -13.62
C LEU A 15 -1.27 -7.96 -13.01
N LEU A 16 -0.16 -7.46 -13.56
CA LEU A 16 1.15 -7.69 -12.96
C LEU A 16 1.29 -6.89 -11.65
N ALA A 17 2.05 -7.44 -10.70
CA ALA A 17 2.29 -6.81 -9.39
C ALA A 17 2.85 -5.37 -9.50
N GLN A 18 3.66 -5.10 -10.52
CA GLN A 18 4.22 -3.77 -10.79
C GLN A 18 3.17 -2.76 -11.29
N ASP A 19 2.16 -3.24 -12.03
CA ASP A 19 1.12 -2.41 -12.64
C ASP A 19 -0.06 -2.17 -11.68
N CYS A 20 -0.18 -2.96 -10.61
CA CYS A 20 -1.16 -2.70 -9.56
C CYS A 20 -0.76 -1.48 -8.72
N SER A 21 -1.48 -0.39 -8.93
CA SER A 21 -1.38 0.88 -8.21
C SER A 21 -2.73 1.25 -7.56
N ARG A 22 -2.78 2.37 -6.83
CA ARG A 22 -4.03 2.90 -6.24
C ARG A 22 -5.11 3.20 -7.28
N GLU A 23 -4.72 3.46 -8.52
CA GLU A 23 -5.65 3.81 -9.62
C GLU A 23 -6.22 2.59 -10.33
N THR A 24 -5.49 1.47 -10.32
CA THR A 24 -5.85 0.25 -11.04
C THR A 24 -6.31 -0.89 -10.13
N ALA A 25 -6.21 -0.72 -8.81
CA ALA A 25 -6.67 -1.69 -7.84
C ALA A 25 -8.21 -1.80 -7.88
N LEU A 26 -8.72 -3.01 -7.63
CA LEU A 26 -10.15 -3.27 -7.49
C LEU A 26 -10.69 -2.69 -6.19
N ASP A 27 -9.86 -2.65 -5.14
CA ASP A 27 -10.18 -2.06 -3.85
C ASP A 27 -8.90 -1.59 -3.14
N VAL A 28 -9.02 -0.58 -2.27
CA VAL A 28 -7.92 0.06 -1.55
C VAL A 28 -8.28 0.23 -0.08
N ILE A 29 -7.52 -0.44 0.79
CA ILE A 29 -7.68 -0.37 2.24
C ILE A 29 -6.49 0.42 2.80
N VAL A 30 -6.75 1.47 3.58
CA VAL A 30 -5.71 2.30 4.21
C VAL A 30 -5.88 2.28 5.72
N SER A 31 -4.80 1.95 6.44
CA SER A 31 -4.74 2.05 7.90
C SER A 31 -3.54 2.88 8.35
N PRO A 32 -3.70 3.72 9.39
CA PRO A 32 -2.58 4.41 9.98
C PRO A 32 -1.61 3.41 10.63
N ALA A 33 -0.31 3.68 10.48
CA ALA A 33 0.76 2.97 11.17
C ALA A 33 1.75 3.99 11.74
N ARG A 34 2.32 3.70 12.91
CA ARG A 34 3.30 4.54 13.58
C ARG A 34 4.73 4.04 13.39
N THR A 35 4.88 2.77 13.01
CA THR A 35 6.17 2.11 12.79
C THR A 35 6.11 1.17 11.58
N PRO A 36 7.26 0.88 10.93
CA PRO A 36 7.32 -0.13 9.88
C PRO A 36 6.87 -1.52 10.35
N MET A 37 7.15 -1.86 11.61
CA MET A 37 6.71 -3.12 12.21
C MET A 37 5.19 -3.21 12.28
N GLU A 38 4.53 -2.17 12.77
CA GLU A 38 3.06 -2.09 12.81
C GLU A 38 2.47 -2.24 11.40
N CYS A 39 3.11 -1.60 10.43
CA CYS A 39 2.72 -1.64 9.02
C CYS A 39 2.75 -3.06 8.42
N ILE A 40 3.77 -3.87 8.78
CA ILE A 40 3.85 -5.32 8.44
C ILE A 40 2.77 -6.12 9.18
N MET A 41 2.56 -5.85 10.46
CA MET A 41 1.55 -6.57 11.27
C MET A 41 0.13 -6.34 10.73
N HIS A 42 -0.17 -5.14 10.25
CA HIS A 42 -1.46 -4.82 9.62
C HIS A 42 -1.73 -5.62 8.34
N ALA A 43 -0.70 -6.13 7.65
CA ALA A 43 -0.88 -6.87 6.39
C ALA A 43 -1.80 -8.08 6.55
N GLN A 44 -1.71 -8.80 7.68
CA GLN A 44 -2.56 -9.95 7.96
C GLN A 44 -4.02 -9.55 8.17
N THR A 45 -4.25 -8.48 8.95
CA THR A 45 -5.59 -7.93 9.20
C THR A 45 -6.21 -7.38 7.91
N MET A 46 -5.41 -6.73 7.06
CA MET A 46 -5.86 -6.23 5.77
C MET A 46 -6.20 -7.35 4.79
N ALA A 47 -5.44 -8.45 4.78
CA ALA A 47 -5.77 -9.63 3.99
C ALA A 47 -7.12 -10.23 4.40
N ALA A 48 -7.35 -10.36 5.72
CA ALA A 48 -8.64 -10.80 6.23
C ALA A 48 -9.79 -9.84 5.85
N ALA A 49 -9.58 -8.52 5.97
CA ALA A 49 -10.57 -7.51 5.59
C ALA A 49 -10.88 -7.51 4.08
N ALA A 50 -9.88 -7.80 3.24
CA ALA A 50 -10.04 -8.00 1.80
C ALA A 50 -10.69 -9.35 1.43
N GLY A 51 -11.00 -10.18 2.43
CA GLY A 51 -11.57 -11.50 2.25
C GLY A 51 -10.59 -12.48 1.60
N LEU A 52 -9.27 -12.28 1.75
CA LEU A 52 -8.25 -13.11 1.14
C LEU A 52 -7.83 -14.31 2.01
N PRO A 53 -7.52 -15.47 1.41
CA PRO A 53 -7.60 -15.76 -0.03
C PRO A 53 -9.06 -15.78 -0.51
N GLY A 54 -9.35 -14.93 -1.50
CA GLY A 54 -10.68 -14.40 -1.76
C GLY A 54 -10.99 -14.48 -3.23
N GLY A 55 -11.05 -15.71 -3.72
CA GLY A 55 -11.24 -16.08 -5.12
C GLY A 55 -9.93 -16.15 -5.92
N ASP A 56 -9.87 -17.07 -6.87
CA ASP A 56 -8.67 -17.42 -7.67
C ASP A 56 -8.17 -16.32 -8.62
N HIS A 57 -8.81 -15.16 -8.62
CA HIS A 57 -8.56 -14.08 -9.57
C HIS A 57 -8.21 -12.76 -8.90
N ARG A 58 -7.84 -12.77 -7.61
CA ARG A 58 -7.38 -11.58 -6.90
C ARG A 58 -6.19 -11.87 -6.00
N TYR A 59 -5.33 -10.87 -5.84
CA TYR A 59 -4.21 -10.93 -4.90
C TYR A 59 -4.12 -9.63 -4.10
N LEU A 60 -3.41 -9.68 -2.97
CA LEU A 60 -3.11 -8.49 -2.16
C LEU A 60 -1.71 -7.98 -2.48
N LYS A 61 -1.58 -6.67 -2.63
CA LYS A 61 -0.29 -5.97 -2.55
C LYS A 61 -0.35 -4.99 -1.40
N VAL A 62 0.51 -5.17 -0.40
CA VAL A 62 0.60 -4.27 0.75
C VAL A 62 1.84 -3.40 0.61
N SER A 63 1.68 -2.08 0.68
CA SER A 63 2.76 -1.09 0.73
C SER A 63 2.70 -0.29 2.04
N CYS A 64 3.89 0.07 2.53
CA CYS A 64 4.05 1.03 3.62
C CYS A 64 4.52 2.34 3.05
N GLU A 65 3.66 3.34 3.12
CA GLU A 65 3.87 4.66 2.53
C GLU A 65 4.01 5.69 3.64
N HIS A 66 4.84 6.71 3.41
CA HIS A 66 4.83 7.88 4.29
C HIS A 66 3.59 8.72 3.98
N ARG A 67 2.86 9.11 5.03
CA ARG A 67 1.82 10.11 4.90
C ARG A 67 2.48 11.41 4.46
N ARG A 68 2.08 11.91 3.29
CA ARG A 68 2.42 13.26 2.88
C ARG A 68 1.61 14.22 3.73
N THR A 69 2.18 14.70 4.82
CA THR A 69 1.72 15.92 5.46
C THR A 69 2.17 17.07 4.56
N GLU A 70 1.33 18.09 4.35
CA GLU A 70 1.56 19.24 3.45
C GLU A 70 2.91 19.97 3.66
N ALA A 71 3.64 19.64 4.73
CA ALA A 71 4.95 20.17 5.10
C ALA A 71 6.17 19.35 4.65
N ASP A 72 6.01 18.21 3.95
CA ASP A 72 7.17 17.42 3.51
C ASP A 72 7.68 17.96 2.15
N PRO A 73 8.84 18.64 2.08
CA PRO A 73 9.34 19.15 0.82
C PRO A 73 9.70 17.98 -0.07
N VAL A 74 9.07 17.91 -1.26
CA VAL A 74 9.44 16.96 -2.31
C VAL A 74 10.91 17.20 -2.64
N VAL A 75 11.81 16.38 -2.10
CA VAL A 75 13.22 16.41 -2.47
C VAL A 75 13.33 15.83 -3.88
N VAL A 76 13.15 16.69 -4.88
CA VAL A 76 13.46 16.37 -6.27
C VAL A 76 14.98 16.32 -6.38
N VAL A 77 15.55 15.12 -6.20
CA VAL A 77 16.96 14.87 -6.52
C VAL A 77 17.11 14.97 -8.03
N ARG A 78 17.47 16.17 -8.52
CA ARG A 78 18.00 16.32 -9.87
C ARG A 78 19.40 15.71 -9.88
N ARG A 79 19.55 14.50 -10.42
CA ARG A 79 20.85 13.98 -10.82
C ARG A 79 21.40 14.87 -11.93
N ALA A 80 22.46 15.60 -11.64
CA ALA A 80 23.28 16.24 -12.67
C ALA A 80 24.13 15.17 -13.38
N SER A 81 24.23 15.33 -14.69
CA SER A 81 24.93 14.46 -15.65
C SER A 81 26.43 14.34 -15.39
#